data_AF-A0A933VMR9-F1
#
_entry.id   AF-A0A933VMR9-F1
#
_cell.length_a   1.000
_cell.length_b   1.000
_cell.length_c   1.000
_cell.angle_alpha   90.00
_cell.angle_beta   90.00
_cell.angle_gamma   90.00
#
_symmetry.space_group_name_H-M   'P 1'
#
loop_
_entity.id
_entity.type
_entity.pdbx_description
1 polymer ?
#
loop_
_entity_poly.entity_id
_entity_poly.type
_entity_poly.pdbx_seq_one_letter_code
_entity_poly.pdbx_strand_id
1 'polypeptide(L)'
;AAAGVADGDAVRLTSRAGSVEVAVKVTDEVVPGTVAVPHGWGHRGGWQVANGLGGANVNLLASNAAEDLEPLAGMAFLNGIPVRAEAVGPVAEVRKAAALLGGAGR
;
A
#
# COMPACT_ATOMS: atom_id res chain seq x y z
N ALA A 1 18.47 3.96 4.28
CA ALA A 1 17.94 5.28 4.72
C ALA A 1 17.22 5.13 6.06
N ALA A 2 16.73 6.21 6.68
CA ALA A 2 16.19 6.22 8.06
C ALA A 2 15.15 5.13 8.40
N ALA A 3 14.41 4.61 7.40
CA ALA A 3 13.45 3.52 7.56
C ALA A 3 14.04 2.10 7.38
N GLY A 4 15.34 1.95 7.12
CA GLY A 4 15.98 0.65 6.88
C GLY A 4 15.59 -0.04 5.57
N VAL A 5 14.95 0.66 4.65
CA VAL A 5 14.46 0.14 3.36
C VAL A 5 15.48 0.36 2.24
N ALA A 6 15.68 -0.66 1.41
CA ALA A 6 16.46 -0.62 0.17
C ALA A 6 15.58 -0.72 -1.08
N ASP A 7 16.16 -0.41 -2.25
CA ASP A 7 15.50 -0.60 -3.53
C ASP A 7 15.21 -2.10 -3.77
N GLY A 8 13.99 -2.42 -4.23
CA GLY A 8 13.55 -3.81 -4.41
C GLY A 8 13.06 -4.52 -3.14
N ASP A 9 13.14 -3.88 -1.97
CA ASP A 9 12.46 -4.37 -0.77
C ASP A 9 10.95 -4.23 -0.91
N ALA A 10 10.23 -5.00 -0.11
CA ALA A 10 8.86 -4.70 0.24
C ALA A 10 8.84 -3.87 1.54
N VAL A 11 7.91 -2.92 1.59
CA VAL A 11 7.63 -2.09 2.77
C VAL A 11 6.18 -2.24 3.15
N ARG A 12 5.91 -2.29 4.45
CA ARG A 12 4.56 -2.13 5.00
C ARG A 12 4.35 -0.66 5.33
N LEU A 13 3.33 -0.09 4.71
CA LEU A 13 2.84 1.24 5.02
C LEU A 13 1.62 1.09 5.92
N THR A 14 1.63 1.78 7.05
CA THR A 14 0.52 1.75 8.02
C THR A 14 0.06 3.16 8.31
N SER A 15 -1.22 3.43 8.06
CA SER A 15 -1.92 4.63 8.55
C SER A 15 -2.78 4.25 9.77
N ARG A 16 -3.54 5.21 10.28
CA ARG A 16 -4.56 4.93 11.30
C ARG A 16 -5.74 4.08 10.78
N ALA A 17 -5.97 4.06 9.47
CA ALA A 17 -7.10 3.36 8.86
C ALA A 17 -6.78 1.91 8.47
N GLY A 18 -5.50 1.60 8.22
CA GLY A 18 -5.09 0.27 7.82
C GLY A 18 -3.64 0.20 7.37
N SER A 19 -3.29 -0.94 6.76
CA SER A 19 -1.95 -1.21 6.25
C SER A 19 -1.97 -1.81 4.86
N VAL A 20 -0.92 -1.53 4.09
CA VAL A 20 -0.66 -2.16 2.79
C VAL A 20 0.81 -2.55 2.69
N GLU A 21 1.10 -3.59 1.92
CA GLU A 21 2.47 -3.97 1.57
C GLU A 21 2.73 -3.69 0.10
N VAL A 22 3.81 -2.96 -0.19
CA VAL A 22 4.17 -2.53 -1.55
C VAL A 22 5.64 -2.73 -1.82
N ALA A 23 5.98 -2.95 -3.09
CA ALA A 23 7.36 -2.97 -3.55
C ALA A 23 7.92 -1.55 -3.59
N VAL A 24 9.19 -1.40 -3.21
CA VAL A 24 9.86 -0.12 -3.11
C VAL A 24 10.73 0.11 -4.34
N LYS A 25 10.57 1.30 -4.93
CA LYS A 25 11.57 1.91 -5.80
C LYS A 25 12.14 3.14 -5.08
N VAL A 26 13.43 3.13 -4.77
CA VAL A 26 14.11 4.30 -4.19
C VAL A 26 14.48 5.25 -5.32
N THR A 27 14.07 6.51 -5.19
CA THR A 27 14.30 7.55 -6.20
C THR A 27 14.47 8.91 -5.51
N ASP A 28 15.23 9.80 -6.14
CA ASP A 28 15.39 11.21 -5.76
C ASP A 28 14.35 12.12 -6.43
N GLU A 29 13.49 11.58 -7.29
CA GLU A 29 12.37 12.28 -7.94
C GLU A 29 11.21 12.62 -6.99
N VAL A 30 11.22 12.05 -5.77
CA VAL A 30 10.16 12.22 -4.76
C VAL A 30 10.71 12.96 -3.56
N VAL A 31 9.91 13.86 -2.97
CA VAL A 31 10.32 14.70 -1.84
C VAL A 31 10.76 13.82 -0.66
N PRO A 32 11.91 14.12 -0.02
CA PRO A 32 12.38 13.38 1.15
C PRO A 32 11.31 13.27 2.24
N GLY A 33 11.15 12.06 2.80
CA GLY A 33 10.14 11.79 3.83
C GLY A 33 8.73 11.50 3.29
N THR A 34 8.56 11.42 1.97
CA THR A 34 7.29 11.05 1.34
C THR A 34 7.40 9.75 0.56
N VAL A 35 6.26 9.11 0.33
CA VAL A 35 6.12 7.94 -0.53
C VAL A 35 5.05 8.23 -1.57
N ALA A 36 5.33 7.90 -2.82
CA ALA A 36 4.36 7.94 -3.90
C ALA A 36 3.91 6.51 -4.19
N VAL A 37 2.62 6.22 -4.03
CA VAL A 37 2.07 4.89 -4.29
C VAL A 37 0.95 5.00 -5.33
N PRO A 38 1.09 4.36 -6.51
CA PRO A 38 0.07 4.41 -7.55
C PRO A 38 -1.26 3.81 -7.08
N HIS A 39 -2.37 4.49 -7.39
CA HIS A 39 -3.72 3.96 -7.19
C HIS A 39 -4.10 2.97 -8.31
N GLY A 40 -5.22 2.25 -8.09
CA GLY A 40 -5.84 1.41 -9.13
C GLY A 40 -5.42 -0.07 -9.13
N TRP A 41 -4.86 -0.58 -8.02
CA TRP A 41 -4.41 -1.97 -7.87
C TRP A 41 -5.08 -2.67 -6.66
N GLY A 42 -4.86 -3.97 -6.50
CA GLY A 42 -5.36 -4.75 -5.36
C GLY A 42 -6.85 -5.09 -5.44
N HIS A 43 -7.37 -5.27 -6.65
CA HIS A 43 -8.80 -5.57 -6.90
C HIS A 43 -9.22 -6.92 -6.31
N ARG A 44 -10.43 -6.95 -5.73
CA ARG A 44 -11.09 -8.15 -5.19
C ARG A 44 -12.58 -8.15 -5.53
N GLY A 45 -12.89 -8.17 -6.83
CA GLY A 45 -14.27 -8.12 -7.34
C GLY A 45 -14.61 -9.30 -8.26
N GLY A 46 -15.70 -9.17 -9.03
CA GLY A 46 -16.05 -10.16 -10.08
C GLY A 46 -15.19 -10.07 -11.36
N TRP A 47 -14.21 -9.15 -11.41
CA TRP A 47 -13.42 -8.88 -12.61
C TRP A 47 -12.13 -9.69 -12.66
N GLN A 48 -12.13 -10.77 -13.44
CA GLN A 48 -11.02 -11.72 -13.51
C GLN A 48 -9.69 -11.06 -13.93
N VAL A 49 -9.72 -10.18 -14.94
CA VAL A 49 -8.50 -9.50 -15.44
C VAL A 49 -7.89 -8.61 -14.36
N ALA A 50 -8.69 -7.73 -13.75
CA ALA A 50 -8.19 -6.78 -12.74
C ALA A 50 -7.67 -7.49 -11.49
N ASN A 51 -8.34 -8.56 -11.04
CA ASN A 51 -7.89 -9.37 -9.90
C ASN A 51 -6.56 -10.07 -10.18
N GLY A 52 -6.32 -10.53 -11.42
CA GLY A 52 -5.09 -11.23 -11.82
C GLY A 52 -3.84 -10.34 -11.85
N LEU A 53 -4.00 -9.01 -11.89
CA LEU A 53 -2.88 -8.06 -11.90
C LEU A 53 -2.21 -7.88 -10.53
N GLY A 54 -2.87 -8.29 -9.45
CA GLY A 54 -2.35 -8.17 -8.09
C GLY A 54 -2.17 -6.72 -7.62
N GLY A 55 -1.08 -6.48 -6.88
CA GLY A 55 -0.77 -5.19 -6.26
C GLY A 55 -1.57 -4.92 -4.98
N ALA A 56 -1.48 -3.70 -4.48
CA ALA A 56 -2.09 -3.30 -3.20
C ALA A 56 -3.12 -2.20 -3.40
N ASN A 57 -4.25 -2.30 -2.68
CA ASN A 57 -5.25 -1.25 -2.66
C ASN A 57 -4.87 -0.18 -1.63
N VAL A 58 -4.22 0.88 -2.09
CA VAL A 58 -3.78 2.00 -1.25
C VAL A 58 -4.92 2.78 -0.59
N ASN A 59 -6.15 2.65 -1.09
CA ASN A 59 -7.30 3.31 -0.46
C ASN A 59 -7.58 2.72 0.94
N LEU A 60 -7.02 1.55 1.28
CA LEU A 60 -7.05 0.99 2.63
C LEU A 60 -6.27 1.84 3.66
N LEU A 61 -5.43 2.77 3.19
CA LEU A 61 -4.75 3.73 4.06
C LEU A 61 -5.61 4.97 4.35
N ALA A 62 -6.64 5.24 3.54
CA ALA A 62 -7.54 6.36 3.73
C ALA A 62 -8.68 5.97 4.69
N SER A 63 -9.04 6.87 5.61
CA SER A 63 -10.18 6.64 6.48
C SER A 63 -11.50 6.85 5.77
N ASN A 64 -12.50 6.09 6.20
CA ASN A 64 -13.90 6.25 5.82
C ASN A 64 -14.78 6.72 6.99
N ALA A 65 -14.19 7.07 8.14
CA ALA A 65 -14.94 7.57 9.28
C ALA A 65 -15.48 8.98 8.97
N ALA A 66 -16.69 9.28 9.43
CA ALA A 66 -17.37 10.53 9.09
C ALA A 66 -16.63 11.75 9.64
N GLU A 67 -16.00 11.61 10.81
CA GLU A 67 -15.19 12.62 11.48
C GLU A 67 -13.90 13.00 10.73
N ASP A 68 -13.49 12.19 9.75
CA ASP A 68 -12.28 12.41 8.96
C ASP A 68 -12.53 13.00 7.58
N LEU A 69 -13.79 13.28 7.24
CA LEU A 69 -14.13 13.94 6.00
C LEU A 69 -13.85 15.44 6.09
N GLU A 70 -13.56 16.05 4.95
CA GLU A 70 -13.45 17.51 4.87
C GLU A 70 -14.80 18.14 5.30
N PRO A 71 -14.82 19.05 6.30
CA PRO A 71 -16.06 19.49 6.96
C PRO A 71 -17.06 20.25 6.08
N LEU A 72 -16.61 20.91 5.01
CA LEU A 72 -17.47 21.77 4.20
C LEU A 72 -18.19 20.99 3.09
N ALA A 73 -17.47 20.14 2.37
CA ALA A 73 -17.94 19.43 1.19
C ALA A 73 -18.08 17.91 1.40
N GLY A 74 -17.62 17.37 2.53
CA GLY A 74 -17.65 15.93 2.81
C GLY A 74 -16.66 15.13 1.97
N MET A 75 -15.58 15.76 1.49
CA MET A 75 -14.59 15.12 0.63
C MET A 75 -13.65 14.21 1.42
N ALA A 76 -13.34 13.04 0.89
CA ALA A 76 -12.35 12.14 1.48
C ALA A 76 -10.92 12.62 1.21
N PHE A 77 -10.05 12.52 2.22
CA PHE A 77 -8.62 12.74 2.05
C PHE A 77 -7.94 11.48 1.51
N LEU A 78 -7.66 11.46 0.20
CA LEU A 78 -7.00 10.34 -0.48
C LEU A 78 -5.50 10.56 -0.73
N ASN A 79 -4.99 11.73 -0.37
CA ASN A 79 -3.59 12.14 -0.52
C ASN A 79 -3.08 12.76 0.77
N GLY A 80 -1.76 12.83 0.94
CA GLY A 80 -1.15 13.42 2.15
C GLY A 80 -1.43 12.62 3.42
N ILE A 81 -1.73 11.33 3.29
CA ILE A 81 -2.05 10.44 4.40
C ILE A 81 -0.77 10.18 5.21
N PRO A 82 -0.73 10.50 6.52
CA PRO A 82 0.39 10.16 7.37
C PRO A 82 0.51 8.64 7.50
N VAL A 83 1.71 8.12 7.23
CA VAL A 83 2.01 6.69 7.30
C VAL A 83 3.32 6.43 8.02
N ARG A 84 3.40 5.27 8.68
CA ARG A 84 4.66 4.64 9.11
C ARG A 84 5.10 3.65 8.05
N ALA A 85 6.38 3.67 7.71
CA ALA A 85 7.00 2.72 6.80
C ALA A 85 7.90 1.75 7.56
N GLU A 86 7.70 0.45 7.35
CA GLU A 86 8.48 -0.62 7.97
C GLU A 86 8.98 -1.60 6.91
N ALA A 87 10.28 -1.88 6.90
CA ALA A 87 10.84 -2.90 6.00
C ALA A 87 10.26 -4.28 6.33
N VAL A 88 9.84 -5.03 5.32
CA VAL A 88 9.34 -6.41 5.47
C VAL A 88 10.25 -7.44 4.79
N GLY A 89 11.39 -6.99 4.26
CA GLY A 89 12.39 -7.80 3.56
C GLY A 89 12.25 -7.73 2.03
N PRO A 90 13.02 -8.55 1.28
CA PRO A 90 13.01 -8.51 -0.17
C PRO A 90 11.65 -8.87 -0.76
N VAL A 91 11.20 -8.14 -1.79
CA VAL A 91 9.87 -8.35 -2.41
C VAL A 91 9.69 -9.79 -2.95
N ALA A 92 10.77 -10.42 -3.42
CA ALA A 92 10.76 -11.79 -3.91
C ALA A 92 10.36 -12.78 -2.81
N GLU A 93 10.90 -12.62 -1.60
CA GLU A 93 10.59 -13.48 -0.46
C GLU A 93 9.16 -13.26 0.04
N VAL A 94 8.71 -12.00 0.07
CA VAL A 94 7.32 -11.68 0.44
C VAL A 94 6.33 -12.29 -0.56
N ARG A 95 6.58 -12.18 -1.87
CA ARG A 95 5.73 -12.80 -2.91
C ARG A 95 5.70 -14.32 -2.81
N LYS A 96 6.85 -14.94 -2.53
CA LYS A 96 6.95 -16.40 -2.31
C LYS A 96 6.15 -16.84 -1.09
N ALA A 97 6.27 -16.11 0.03
CA ALA A 97 5.50 -16.39 1.24
C ALA A 97 3.98 -16.24 1.01
N ALA A 98 3.55 -15.19 0.31
CA ALA A 98 2.15 -14.97 -0.04
C ALA A 98 1.58 -16.10 -0.91
N ALA A 99 2.34 -16.59 -1.89
CA ALA A 99 1.93 -17.71 -2.75
C ALA A 99 1.77 -19.02 -1.98
N LEU A 100 2.64 -19.29 -0.99
CA LEU A 100 2.55 -20.49 -0.15
C LEU A 100 1.31 -20.46 0.75
N LEU A 101 0.95 -19.30 1.30
CA LEU A 101 -0.23 -19.12 2.15
C LEU A 101 -1.53 -19.11 1.35
N GLY A 102 -1.52 -18.61 0.11
CA GLY A 102 -2.68 -18.57 -0.79
C GLY A 102 -3.02 -19.90 -1.48
N GLY A 103 -2.15 -20.91 -1.39
CA GLY A 103 -2.33 -22.22 -2.05
C GLY A 103 -3.28 -23.19 -1.34
N ALA A 104 -3.80 -22.85 -0.16
CA ALA A 104 -4.59 -23.75 0.70
C ALA A 104 -6.12 -23.53 0.64
N GLY A 105 -6.63 -22.83 -0.37
CA GLY A 105 -8.08 -22.60 -0.53
C GLY A 105 -8.50 -22.63 -2.00
N ARG A 106 -8.90 -23.81 -2.47
CA ARG A 106 -9.88 -23.96 -3.57
C ARG A 106 -11.23 -24.23 -2.94
#